data_AF-A0A4Y2AUL1-F1
#
_entry.id   AF-A0A4Y2AUL1-F1
#
_cell.length_a   1.000
_cell.length_b   1.000
_cell.length_c   1.000
_cell.angle_alpha   90.00
_cell.angle_beta   90.00
_cell.angle_gamma   90.00
#
_symmetry.space_group_name_H-M   'P 1'
#
loop_
_entity.id
_entity.type
_entity.pdbx_description
1 polymer ?
#
loop_
_entity_poly.entity_id
_entity_poly.type
_entity_poly.pdbx_seq_one_letter_code
_entity_poly.pdbx_strand_id
1 'polypeptide(L)'
;MIALKAAIEWANTANEEVNIWSDSESSLQALKSFNVKSKITQEAQRTLLENARIKLGWVKAHIGIKGNEIADTLAKEATTDGIPASLPFPKSFLKKQLLQHSLSRWQVEWDNGETGRSVYSIIPKISNKQLH
;
A
#
# COMPACT_ATOMS: atom_id res chain seq x y z
N MET A 1 3.86 -6.10 2.96
CA MET A 1 2.88 -7.22 2.97
C MET A 1 3.03 -8.18 1.79
N ILE A 2 3.01 -7.75 0.52
CA ILE A 2 3.10 -8.69 -0.63
C ILE A 2 4.40 -9.49 -0.62
N ALA A 3 5.55 -8.80 -0.51
CA ALA A 3 6.85 -9.46 -0.40
C ALA A 3 6.90 -10.44 0.79
N LEU A 4 6.32 -10.04 1.94
CA LEU A 4 6.26 -10.89 3.13
C LEU A 4 5.39 -12.14 2.91
N LYS A 5 4.24 -12.02 2.25
CA LYS A 5 3.40 -13.17 1.85
C LYS A 5 4.18 -14.13 0.95
N ALA A 6 4.86 -13.61 -0.08
CA ALA A 6 5.65 -14.43 -0.99
C ALA A 6 6.79 -15.18 -0.26
N ALA A 7 7.47 -14.51 0.69
CA ALA A 7 8.49 -15.14 1.52
C ALA A 7 7.90 -16.26 2.41
N ILE A 8 6.72 -16.03 3.00
CA ILE A 8 6.00 -17.04 3.79
C ILE A 8 5.60 -18.24 2.92
N GLU A 9 5.08 -18.01 1.73
CA GLU A 9 4.70 -19.08 0.79
C GLU A 9 5.91 -19.91 0.37
N TRP A 10 7.03 -19.26 0.04
CA TRP A 10 8.28 -19.95 -0.27
C TRP A 10 8.78 -20.77 0.94
N ALA A 11 8.81 -20.17 2.14
CA ALA A 11 9.24 -20.86 3.36
C ALA A 11 8.36 -22.07 3.68
N ASN A 12 7.06 -22.01 3.36
CA ASN A 12 6.16 -23.14 3.53
C ASN A 12 6.51 -24.33 2.64
N THR A 13 7.10 -24.08 1.46
CA THR A 13 7.58 -25.14 0.55
C THR A 13 8.95 -25.71 0.91
N ALA A 14 9.76 -24.96 1.67
CA ALA A 14 11.12 -25.35 2.01
C ALA A 14 11.20 -26.56 2.95
N ASN A 15 10.11 -26.86 3.68
CA ASN A 15 10.02 -27.97 4.64
C ASN A 15 11.12 -27.98 5.72
N GLU A 16 11.73 -26.82 5.99
CA GLU A 16 12.79 -26.59 6.98
C GLU A 16 12.37 -25.49 7.96
N GLU A 17 13.15 -25.29 9.02
CA GLU A 17 12.99 -24.13 9.91
C GLU A 17 13.52 -22.88 9.22
N VAL A 18 12.64 -21.91 8.99
CA VAL A 18 12.97 -20.69 8.23
C VAL A 18 12.69 -19.46 9.08
N ASN A 19 13.70 -18.60 9.21
CA ASN A 19 13.57 -17.29 9.85
C ASN A 19 13.44 -16.21 8.77
N ILE A 20 12.30 -15.51 8.73
CA ILE A 20 12.05 -14.39 7.82
C ILE A 20 12.15 -13.09 8.61
N TRP A 21 13.03 -12.19 8.17
CA TRP A 21 13.23 -10.87 8.78
C TRP A 21 12.60 -9.79 7.90
N SER A 22 11.80 -8.91 8.49
CA SER A 22 11.17 -7.79 7.78
C SER A 22 11.40 -6.48 8.53
N ASP A 23 11.68 -5.43 7.77
CA ASP A 23 11.82 -4.06 8.27
C ASP A 23 10.48 -3.33 8.45
N SER A 24 9.44 -3.83 7.78
CA SER A 24 8.07 -3.31 7.84
C SER A 24 7.38 -3.77 9.12
N GLU A 25 7.59 -3.01 10.20
CA GLU A 25 6.91 -3.24 11.49
C GLU A 25 5.38 -3.29 11.32
N SER A 26 4.82 -2.39 10.51
CA SER A 26 3.39 -2.35 10.20
C SER A 26 2.88 -3.63 9.53
N SER A 27 3.67 -4.27 8.66
CA SER A 27 3.31 -5.55 8.06
C SER A 27 3.31 -6.67 9.10
N LEU A 28 4.30 -6.69 10.01
CA LEU A 28 4.36 -7.69 11.09
C LEU A 28 3.22 -7.51 12.09
N GLN A 29 2.89 -6.27 12.46
CA GLN A 29 1.74 -5.97 13.31
C GLN A 29 0.42 -6.38 12.65
N ALA A 30 0.27 -6.17 11.34
CA ALA A 30 -0.91 -6.60 10.61
C ALA A 30 -1.11 -8.13 10.65
N LEU A 31 -0.02 -8.92 10.62
CA LEU A 31 -0.09 -10.38 10.78
C LEU A 31 -0.42 -10.82 12.21
N LYS A 32 -0.18 -9.99 13.22
CA LYS A 32 -0.57 -10.27 14.62
C LYS A 32 -2.00 -9.85 14.93
N SER A 33 -2.63 -9.06 14.06
CA SER A 33 -3.99 -8.55 14.30
C SER A 33 -5.04 -9.65 14.16
N PHE A 34 -6.00 -9.68 15.08
CA PHE A 34 -7.16 -10.58 15.01
C PHE A 34 -8.19 -10.13 13.97
N ASN A 35 -8.26 -8.84 13.66
CA ASN A 35 -9.26 -8.28 12.75
C ASN A 35 -8.59 -7.75 11.47
N VAL A 36 -8.26 -8.66 10.56
CA VAL A 36 -7.63 -8.35 9.27
C VAL A 36 -8.67 -8.32 8.17
N LYS A 37 -8.80 -7.20 7.46
CA LYS A 37 -9.69 -7.05 6.28
C LYS A 37 -9.01 -7.36 4.95
N SER A 38 -7.68 -7.32 4.91
CA SER A 38 -6.89 -7.53 3.69
C SER A 38 -6.79 -9.01 3.38
N LYS A 39 -7.28 -9.44 2.21
CA LYS A 39 -7.21 -10.84 1.76
C LYS A 39 -5.77 -11.35 1.73
N ILE A 40 -4.82 -10.55 1.24
CA ILE A 40 -3.39 -10.87 1.19
C ILE A 40 -2.84 -11.18 2.60
N THR A 41 -3.25 -10.41 3.60
CA THR A 41 -2.80 -10.60 4.97
C THR A 41 -3.46 -11.82 5.61
N GLN A 42 -4.75 -12.07 5.33
CA GLN A 42 -5.44 -13.28 5.79
C GLN A 42 -4.80 -14.56 5.22
N GLU A 43 -4.46 -14.55 3.93
CA GLU A 43 -3.78 -15.67 3.27
C GLU A 43 -2.40 -15.95 3.91
N ALA A 44 -1.61 -14.89 4.15
CA ALA A 44 -0.33 -15.02 4.83
C ALA A 44 -0.47 -15.52 6.28
N GLN A 45 -1.45 -15.03 7.04
CA GLN A 45 -1.75 -15.51 8.40
C GLN A 45 -2.11 -17.00 8.39
N ARG A 46 -2.96 -17.44 7.46
CA ARG A 46 -3.35 -18.85 7.35
C ARG A 46 -2.13 -19.75 7.14
N THR A 47 -1.23 -19.40 6.23
CA THR A 47 -0.01 -20.18 5.98
C THR A 47 0.90 -20.23 7.21
N LEU A 48 1.02 -19.13 7.96
CA LEU A 48 1.80 -19.12 9.21
C LEU A 48 1.18 -20.01 10.29
N LEU A 49 -0.15 -20.04 10.41
CA LEU A 49 -0.85 -20.89 11.37
C LEU A 49 -0.70 -22.38 11.03
N GLU A 50 -0.63 -22.72 9.75
CA GLU A 50 -0.45 -24.09 9.26
C GLU A 50 0.99 -24.61 9.45
N ASN A 51 1.99 -23.73 9.63
CA ASN A 51 3.39 -24.13 9.68
C ASN A 51 4.21 -23.39 10.78
N ALA A 52 4.32 -24.04 11.94
CA ALA A 52 5.07 -23.53 13.09
C ALA A 52 6.60 -23.44 12.90
N ARG A 53 7.15 -23.93 11.78
CA ARG A 53 8.59 -23.86 11.45
C ARG A 53 8.99 -22.50 10.87
N ILE A 54 8.03 -21.66 10.51
CA ILE A 54 8.28 -20.32 9.98
C ILE A 54 8.28 -19.33 11.15
N LYS A 55 9.42 -18.67 11.37
CA LYS A 55 9.59 -17.65 12.40
C LYS A 55 9.73 -16.28 11.74
N LEU A 56 9.04 -15.29 12.30
CA LEU A 56 9.09 -13.91 11.82
C LEU A 56 9.85 -13.03 12.82
N GLY A 57 10.79 -12.24 12.30
CA GLY A 57 11.55 -11.27 13.06
C GLY A 57 11.42 -9.85 12.48
N TRP A 58 11.54 -8.85 13.35
CA TRP A 58 11.66 -7.46 12.92
C TRP A 58 13.13 -7.06 12.88
N VAL A 59 13.51 -6.29 11.85
CA VAL A 59 14.82 -5.69 11.72
C VAL A 59 14.67 -4.19 11.48
N LYS A 60 15.62 -3.38 11.92
CA LYS A 60 15.57 -1.94 11.66
C LYS A 60 16.01 -1.67 10.22
N ALA A 61 15.23 -0.86 9.49
CA ALA A 61 15.59 -0.39 8.17
C ALA A 61 16.81 0.56 8.21
N HIS A 62 17.60 0.56 7.14
CA HIS A 62 18.61 1.58 6.83
C HIS A 62 19.67 1.82 7.91
N ILE A 63 20.09 0.74 8.58
CA ILE A 63 21.21 0.76 9.53
C ILE A 63 22.41 -0.07 9.05
N GLY A 64 22.44 -0.46 7.77
CA GLY A 64 23.57 -1.17 7.17
C GLY A 64 23.55 -2.69 7.40
N ILE A 65 22.40 -3.27 7.72
CA ILE A 65 22.26 -4.73 7.79
C ILE A 65 22.26 -5.26 6.37
N LYS A 66 23.39 -5.88 5.96
CA LYS A 66 23.65 -6.30 4.57
C LYS A 66 22.48 -7.01 3.90
N GLY A 67 21.86 -7.99 4.56
CA GLY A 67 20.72 -8.72 4.00
C GLY A 67 19.48 -7.84 3.78
N ASN A 68 19.21 -6.90 4.70
CA ASN A 68 18.10 -5.97 4.58
C ASN A 68 18.34 -4.96 3.45
N GLU A 69 19.55 -4.38 3.38
CA GLU A 69 19.88 -3.41 2.31
C GLU A 69 19.82 -4.05 0.91
N ILE A 70 20.22 -5.33 0.79
CA ILE A 70 20.05 -6.10 -0.46
C ILE A 70 18.57 -6.28 -0.78
N ALA A 71 17.74 -6.66 0.21
CA ALA A 71 16.31 -6.83 0.01
C ALA A 71 15.63 -5.53 -0.42
N ASP A 72 16.01 -4.40 0.18
CA ASP A 72 15.51 -3.07 -0.18
C ASP A 72 15.91 -2.65 -1.60
N THR A 73 17.14 -2.97 -2.00
CA THR A 73 17.65 -2.70 -3.36
C THR A 73 16.86 -3.52 -4.39
N LEU A 74 16.70 -4.82 -4.15
CA LEU A 74 15.91 -5.70 -5.03
C LEU A 74 14.44 -5.26 -5.08
N ALA A 75 13.87 -4.82 -3.95
CA ALA A 75 12.50 -4.31 -3.92
C ALA A 75 12.35 -3.03 -4.77
N LYS A 76 13.35 -2.14 -4.76
CA LYS A 76 13.36 -0.93 -5.62
C LYS A 76 13.48 -1.29 -7.09
N GLU A 77 14.40 -2.18 -7.46
CA GLU A 77 14.56 -2.66 -8.84
C GLU A 77 13.26 -3.33 -9.35
N ALA A 78 12.57 -4.09 -8.49
CA ALA A 78 11.29 -4.69 -8.85
C ALA A 78 10.17 -3.66 -9.12
N THR A 79 10.31 -2.40 -8.70
CA THR A 79 9.32 -1.35 -9.04
C THR A 79 9.44 -0.86 -10.48
N THR A 80 10.60 -1.03 -11.12
CA THR A 80 10.86 -0.60 -12.50
C THR A 80 10.89 -1.79 -13.46
N ASP A 81 11.61 -2.84 -13.09
CA ASP A 81 11.94 -3.97 -13.98
C ASP A 81 11.28 -5.28 -13.55
N GLY A 82 10.45 -5.23 -12.50
CA GLY A 82 9.75 -6.39 -11.96
C GLY A 82 8.52 -6.80 -12.77
N ILE A 83 8.01 -8.00 -12.45
CA ILE A 83 6.73 -8.48 -12.99
C ILE A 83 5.60 -7.70 -12.29
N PRO A 84 4.71 -7.00 -13.03
CA PRO A 84 3.61 -6.27 -12.41
C PRO A 84 2.71 -7.20 -11.61
N ALA A 85 2.56 -6.93 -10.32
CA ALA A 85 1.57 -7.61 -9.50
C ALA A 85 0.17 -7.09 -9.87
N SER A 86 -0.72 -7.97 -10.32
CA SER A 86 -2.13 -7.62 -10.56
C SER A 86 -2.83 -7.45 -9.21
N LEU A 87 -2.88 -6.20 -8.73
CA LEU A 87 -3.49 -5.84 -7.47
C LEU A 87 -4.68 -4.92 -7.73
N PRO A 88 -5.80 -5.12 -7.01
CA PRO A 88 -6.90 -4.18 -7.07
C PRO A 88 -6.43 -2.82 -6.55
N PHE A 89 -6.86 -1.75 -7.22
CA PHE A 89 -6.56 -0.41 -6.75
C PHE A 89 -7.09 -0.19 -5.33
N PRO A 90 -6.30 0.43 -4.45
CA PRO A 90 -6.78 0.84 -3.14
C PRO A 90 -8.03 1.72 -3.27
N LYS A 91 -9.01 1.55 -2.38
CA LYS A 91 -10.21 2.40 -2.35
C LYS A 91 -9.86 3.89 -2.28
N SER A 92 -8.78 4.24 -1.57
CA SER A 92 -8.27 5.61 -1.47
C SER A 92 -7.84 6.17 -2.83
N PHE A 93 -7.20 5.35 -3.67
CA PHE A 93 -6.80 5.74 -5.01
C PHE A 93 -8.03 6.03 -5.89
N LEU A 94 -9.02 5.14 -5.89
CA LEU A 94 -10.26 5.35 -6.63
C LEU A 94 -11.02 6.59 -6.14
N LYS A 95 -11.10 6.79 -4.82
CA LYS A 95 -11.70 8.00 -4.23
C LYS A 95 -10.96 9.26 -4.66
N LYS A 96 -9.63 9.23 -4.69
CA LYS A 96 -8.81 10.36 -5.13
C LYS A 96 -9.05 10.68 -6.60
N GLN A 97 -9.07 9.68 -7.49
CA GLN A 97 -9.38 9.90 -8.90
C GLN A 97 -10.77 10.49 -9.09
N LEU A 98 -11.78 9.91 -8.45
CA LEU A 98 -13.15 10.39 -8.54
C LEU A 98 -13.24 11.86 -8.11
N LEU A 99 -12.62 12.19 -6.98
CA LEU A 99 -12.57 13.56 -6.46
C LEU A 99 -11.88 14.51 -7.44
N GLN A 100 -10.75 14.10 -8.03
CA GLN A 100 -10.06 14.92 -9.03
C GLN A 100 -10.94 15.16 -10.26
N HIS A 101 -11.64 14.14 -10.76
CA HIS A 101 -12.58 14.30 -11.88
C HIS A 101 -13.73 15.23 -11.54
N SER A 102 -14.33 15.07 -10.35
CA SER A 102 -15.41 15.95 -9.87
C SER A 102 -14.95 17.40 -9.76
N LEU A 103 -13.77 17.65 -9.16
CA LEU A 103 -13.21 19.00 -9.04
C LEU A 103 -12.92 19.61 -10.41
N SER A 104 -12.33 18.86 -11.33
CA SER A 104 -12.04 19.36 -12.69
C SER A 104 -13.32 19.73 -13.42
N ARG A 105 -14.38 18.91 -13.31
CA ARG A 105 -15.68 19.23 -13.90
C ARG A 105 -16.29 20.48 -13.29
N TRP A 106 -16.28 20.57 -11.96
CA TRP A 106 -16.83 21.72 -11.25
C TRP A 106 -16.04 23.00 -11.60
N GLN A 107 -14.71 22.91 -11.73
CA GLN A 107 -13.88 24.03 -12.17
C GLN A 107 -14.28 24.53 -13.55
N VAL A 108 -14.55 23.63 -14.50
CA VAL A 108 -15.00 24.00 -15.85
C VAL A 108 -16.35 24.72 -15.81
N GLU A 109 -17.29 24.23 -15.00
CA GLU A 109 -18.59 24.88 -14.80
C GLU A 109 -18.45 26.25 -14.13
N TRP A 110 -17.50 26.39 -13.21
CA TRP A 110 -17.24 27.65 -12.51
C TRP A 110 -16.56 28.70 -13.38
N ASP A 111 -15.60 28.27 -14.21
CA ASP A 111 -14.90 29.13 -15.16
C ASP A 111 -15.89 29.71 -16.18
N ASN A 112 -16.79 28.87 -16.70
CA ASN A 112 -17.71 29.22 -17.80
C ASN A 112 -19.11 29.66 -17.35
N GLY A 113 -19.44 29.52 -16.07
CA GLY A 113 -20.77 29.85 -15.55
C GLY A 113 -21.04 31.35 -15.55
N GLU A 114 -22.28 31.73 -15.87
CA GLU A 114 -22.75 33.12 -15.88
C GLU A 114 -23.25 33.59 -14.50
N THR A 115 -23.57 32.66 -13.60
CA THR A 115 -24.05 32.94 -12.25
C THR A 115 -22.89 32.99 -11.25
N GLY A 116 -23.05 33.72 -10.14
CA GLY A 116 -22.06 33.75 -9.06
C GLY A 116 -20.73 34.46 -9.39
N ARG A 117 -20.67 35.29 -10.46
CA ARG A 117 -19.44 35.95 -10.93
C ARG A 117 -18.73 36.82 -9.88
N SER A 118 -19.46 37.43 -8.95
CA SER A 118 -18.89 38.19 -7.85
C SER A 118 -18.15 37.32 -6.83
N VAL A 119 -18.58 36.07 -6.65
CA VAL A 119 -17.88 35.09 -5.82
C VAL A 119 -16.70 34.48 -6.59
N TYR A 120 -16.86 34.27 -7.89
CA TYR A 120 -15.77 33.81 -8.77
C TYR A 120 -14.56 34.74 -8.74
N SER A 121 -14.77 36.07 -8.73
CA SER A 121 -13.66 37.02 -8.67
C SER A 121 -12.83 36.91 -7.38
N ILE A 122 -13.44 36.45 -6.29
CA ILE A 122 -12.78 36.24 -4.99
C ILE A 122 -12.16 34.84 -4.94
N ILE A 123 -12.85 33.81 -5.45
CA ILE A 123 -12.43 32.42 -5.40
C ILE A 123 -12.53 31.78 -6.79
N PRO A 124 -11.58 32.03 -7.69
CA PRO A 124 -11.65 31.53 -9.07
C PRO A 124 -11.27 30.05 -9.18
N LYS A 125 -10.58 29.48 -8.18
CA LYS A 125 -10.17 28.07 -8.18
C LYS A 125 -10.89 27.26 -7.12
N ILE A 126 -11.38 26.11 -7.55
CA ILE A 126 -12.07 25.13 -6.74
C ILE A 126 -11.06 24.13 -6.20
N SER A 127 -11.24 23.78 -4.94
CA SER A 127 -10.42 22.85 -4.19
C SER A 127 -11.30 22.08 -3.21
N ASN A 128 -10.71 21.05 -2.59
CA ASN A 128 -11.39 20.28 -1.54
C ASN A 128 -11.83 21.11 -0.33
N LYS A 129 -11.28 22.32 -0.13
CA LYS A 129 -11.61 23.16 1.02
C LYS A 129 -13.01 23.78 0.93
N GLN A 130 -13.59 23.84 -0.26
CA GLN A 130 -14.92 24.41 -0.49
C GLN A 130 -16.03 23.34 -0.42
N LEU A 131 -15.69 22.07 -0.16
CA LEU A 131 -16.64 20.95 -0.04
C LEU A 131 -17.11 20.70 1.41
N HIS A 132 -16.70 21.54 2.36
CA HIS A 132 -17.05 21.48 3.79
C HIS A 132 -17.54 22.84 4.27
#